data_AF-A0A964WW37-F1
#
_entry.id   AF-A0A964WW37-F1
#
_cell.length_a   1.000
_cell.length_b   1.000
_cell.length_c   1.000
_cell.angle_alpha   90.00
_cell.angle_beta   90.00
_cell.angle_gamma   90.00
#
_symmetry.space_group_name_H-M   'P 1'
#
loop_
_entity.id
_entity.type
_entity.pdbx_description
1 polymer ?
#
loop_
_entity_poly.entity_id
_entity_poly.type
_entity_poly.pdbx_seq_one_letter_code
_entity_poly.pdbx_strand_id
1 'polypeptide(L)' 'MSEQVSKYIKFFIYCNKRRSFCKGYQRLKKEKFLGYIDQHNYIKSLRKIHRSALELELDYFDILHMRM' A
#
# COMPACT_ATOMS: atom_id res chain seq x y z
N MET A 1 -14.57 -15.38 18.56
CA MET A 1 -13.72 -15.64 17.38
C MET A 1 -12.32 -16.00 17.88
N SER A 2 -11.73 -17.12 17.46
CA SER A 2 -10.39 -17.50 17.93
C SER A 2 -9.34 -16.48 17.50
N GLU A 3 -8.31 -16.28 18.31
CA GLU A 3 -7.28 -15.26 18.10
C GLU A 3 -6.52 -15.45 16.77
N GLN A 4 -6.37 -16.70 16.33
CA GLN A 4 -5.77 -17.07 15.04
C GLN A 4 -6.59 -16.58 13.84
N VAL A 5 -7.93 -16.69 13.89
CA VAL A 5 -8.80 -16.21 12.80
C VAL A 5 -8.69 -14.69 12.64
N SER A 6 -8.59 -13.96 13.76
CA SER A 6 -8.38 -12.50 13.73
C SER A 6 -7.05 -12.11 13.08
N LYS A 7 -5.96 -12.84 13.38
CA LYS A 7 -4.64 -12.61 12.75
C LYS A 7 -4.69 -12.85 11.24
N TYR A 8 -5.32 -13.93 10.80
CA TYR A 8 -5.44 -14.25 9.37
C TYR A 8 -6.24 -13.19 8.59
N ILE A 9 -7.35 -12.72 9.16
CA ILE A 9 -8.16 -11.64 8.55
C ILE A 9 -7.33 -10.35 8.42
N LYS A 10 -6.57 -9.97 9.46
CA LYS A 10 -5.69 -8.79 9.40
C LYS A 10 -4.61 -8.93 8.32
N PHE A 11 -3.98 -10.09 8.22
CA PHE A 11 -2.99 -10.37 7.17
C PHE A 11 -3.60 -10.31 5.77
N PHE A 12 -4.78 -10.88 5.57
CA PHE A 12 -5.48 -10.83 4.29
C PHE A 12 -5.80 -9.38 3.87
N ILE A 13 -6.28 -8.55 4.82
CA ILE A 13 -6.52 -7.13 4.58
C ILE A 13 -5.23 -6.41 4.19
N TYR A 14 -4.13 -6.66 4.91
CA TYR A 14 -2.81 -6.11 4.60
C TYR A 14 -2.37 -6.48 3.17
N CYS A 15 -2.43 -7.76 2.80
CA CYS A 15 -2.06 -8.24 1.47
C CYS A 15 -2.88 -7.56 0.36
N ASN A 16 -4.20 -7.40 0.57
CA ASN A 16 -5.07 -6.74 -0.40
C ASN A 16 -4.74 -5.26 -0.58
N LYS A 17 -4.48 -4.53 0.52
CA LYS A 17 -4.06 -3.13 0.45
C LYS A 17 -2.71 -2.99 -0.26
N ARG A 18 -1.73 -3.83 0.07
CA ARG A 18 -0.42 -3.83 -0.59
C ARG A 18 -0.54 -4.08 -2.10
N ARG A 19 -1.38 -5.03 -2.51
CA ARG A 19 -1.68 -5.31 -3.92
C ARG A 19 -2.31 -4.11 -4.63
N SER A 20 -3.20 -3.37 -3.96
CA SER A 20 -3.80 -2.15 -4.51
C SER A 20 -2.74 -1.09 -4.83
N PHE A 21 -1.76 -0.89 -3.93
CA PHE A 21 -0.66 0.06 -4.18
C PHE A 21 0.21 -0.35 -5.37
N CYS A 22 0.52 -1.64 -5.53
CA CYS A 22 1.24 -2.14 -6.70
C CYS A 22 0.48 -1.84 -8.00
N LYS A 23 -0.84 -2.07 -8.03
CA LYS A 23 -1.69 -1.73 -9.17
C LYS A 23 -1.71 -0.22 -9.44
N GLY A 24 -1.82 0.58 -8.38
CA GLY A 24 -1.77 2.04 -8.47
C GLY A 24 -0.46 2.55 -9.06
N TYR A 25 0.67 1.97 -8.64
CA TYR A 25 1.99 2.29 -9.19
C TYR A 25 2.11 1.92 -10.67
N GLN A 26 1.67 0.71 -11.05
CA GLN A 26 1.67 0.27 -12.45
C GLN A 26 0.82 1.19 -13.33
N ARG A 27 -0.37 1.57 -12.86
CA ARG A 27 -1.25 2.51 -13.56
C ARG A 27 -0.57 3.88 -13.73
N LEU A 28 -0.01 4.42 -12.65
CA LEU A 28 0.68 5.71 -12.68
C LEU A 28 1.87 5.73 -13.65
N LYS A 29 2.64 4.63 -13.70
CA LYS A 29 3.73 4.47 -14.67
C LYS A 29 3.23 4.47 -16.11
N LYS A 30 2.09 3.82 -16.36
CA LYS A 30 1.43 3.81 -17.68
C LYS A 30 0.92 5.20 -18.07
N GLU A 31 0.24 5.90 -17.16
CA GLU A 31 -0.27 7.26 -17.39
C GLU A 31 0.84 8.24 -17.73
N LYS A 32 1.99 8.16 -17.05
CA LYS A 32 3.17 8.96 -17.39
C LYS A 32 3.70 8.61 -18.79
N PHE A 33 3.83 7.33 -19.09
CA PHE A 33 4.34 6.87 -20.39
C PHE A 33 3.46 7.35 -21.55
N LEU A 34 2.15 7.35 -21.36
CA LEU A 34 1.18 7.85 -22.36
C LEU A 34 1.07 9.38 -22.40
N GLY A 35 1.78 10.10 -21.53
CA GLY A 35 1.75 11.57 -21.48
C GLY A 35 0.48 12.16 -20.86
N TYR A 36 -0.37 11.36 -20.20
CA TYR A 36 -1.59 11.85 -19.54
C TYR A 36 -1.30 12.67 -18.28
N ILE A 37 -0.11 12.51 -17.71
CA ILE A 37 0.35 13.26 -16.54
C ILE A 37 1.76 13.77 -16.79
N ASP A 38 2.01 15.01 -16.35
CA ASP A 38 3.34 15.59 -16.38
C ASP A 38 4.26 15.01 -15.28
N GLN A 39 5.54 15.37 -15.35
CA GLN A 39 6.56 14.90 -14.42
C GLN A 39 6.30 15.32 -12.97
N HIS A 40 5.76 16.52 -12.74
CA HIS A 40 5.48 17.03 -11.39
C HIS A 40 4.37 16.21 -10.73
N ASN A 41 3.26 16.03 -11.44
CA ASN A 41 2.10 15.26 -10.99
C ASN A 41 2.42 13.77 -10.84
N TYR A 42 3.29 13.22 -11.70
CA TYR A 42 3.82 11.88 -11.53
C TYR A 42 4.60 11.71 -10.23
N ILE A 43 5.58 12.59 -9.95
CA ILE A 43 6.40 12.53 -8.73
C ILE A 43 5.51 12.69 -7.49
N LYS A 44 4.60 13.65 -7.51
CA LYS A 44 3.66 13.91 -6.40
C LYS A 44 2.81 12.66 -6.09
N SER A 45 2.26 12.03 -7.13
CA SER A 45 1.45 10.82 -6.99
C SER A 45 2.27 9.63 -6.53
N LEU A 46 3.50 9.48 -7.03
CA LEU A 46 4.41 8.42 -6.63
C LEU A 46 4.79 8.52 -5.15
N ARG A 47 5.09 9.73 -4.67
CA ARG A 47 5.36 9.98 -3.25
C ARG A 47 4.16 9.63 -2.37
N LYS A 48 2.94 9.92 -2.83
CA LYS A 48 1.72 9.54 -2.11
C LYS A 48 1.57 8.03 -1.99
N ILE A 49 1.76 7.28 -3.09
CA ILE A 49 1.72 5.81 -3.06
C ILE A 49 2.79 5.26 -2.12
N HIS A 50 4.02 5.79 -2.19
CA HIS A 50 5.12 5.38 -1.34
C HIS A 50 4.83 5.61 0.15
N ARG A 51 4.32 6.79 0.50
CA ARG A 51 3.93 7.11 1.88
C ARG A 51 2.83 6.19 2.40
N SER A 52 1.77 5.96 1.62
CA SER A 52 0.70 5.05 2.02
C SER A 52 1.15 3.60 2.14
N ALA A 53 2.13 3.17 1.35
CA ALA A 53 2.74 1.86 1.51
C ALA A 53 3.52 1.78 2.84
N LEU A 54 4.34 2.78 3.16
CA LEU A 54 5.05 2.82 4.45
C LEU A 54 4.10 2.82 5.64
N GLU A 55 3.04 3.64 5.60
CA GLU A 55 2.00 3.67 6.64
C GLU A 55 1.33 2.29 6.82
N LEU A 56 1.04 1.57 5.72
CA LEU A 56 0.49 0.21 5.79
C LEU A 56 1.46 -0.79 6.42
N GLU A 57 2.75 -0.74 6.06
CA GLU A 57 3.77 -1.63 6.64
C GLU A 57 3.90 -1.35 8.15
N LEU A 58 4.01 -0.08 8.55
CA LEU A 58 4.05 0.32 9.96
C LEU A 58 2.80 -0.15 10.70
N ASP A 59 1.59 0.15 10.20
CA ASP A 59 0.35 -0.29 10.83
C ASP A 59 0.32 -1.82 11.04
N TYR A 60 0.70 -2.60 10.03
CA TYR A 60 0.64 -4.06 10.12
C TYR A 60 1.71 -4.63 11.05
N PHE A 61 2.97 -4.17 10.93
CA PHE A 61 4.06 -4.64 11.77
C PHE A 61 3.96 -4.13 13.21
N ASP A 62 3.54 -2.90 13.45
CA ASP A 62 3.26 -2.39 14.79
C ASP A 62 2.13 -3.20 15.44
N ILE A 63 1.06 -3.53 14.72
CA ILE A 63 0.01 -4.43 15.24
C ILE A 63 0.54 -5.83 15.55
N LEU A 64 1.56 -6.31 14.83
CA LEU A 64 2.21 -7.59 15.10
C LEU A 64 3.18 -7.53 16.29
N HIS A 65 3.90 -6.41 16.45
CA HIS A 65 4.99 -6.25 17.42
C HIS A 65 4.57 -5.60 18.75
N MET A 66 3.44 -4.87 18.80
CA MET A 66 2.82 -4.37 20.05
C MET A 66 2.06 -5.45 20.85
N ARG A 67 2.20 -6.73 20.46
CA ARG A 67 1.73 -7.88 21.25
C ARG A 67 2.83 -8.54 22.09
N MET A 68 3.93 -7.82 22.35
CA MET A 68 4.90 -8.18 23.39
C MET A 68 4.78 -7.23 24.57
#